data_AF-A0A7K1FS93-F1
#
_entry.id   AF-A0A7K1FS93-F1
#
_cell.length_a   1.000
_cell.length_b   1.000
_cell.length_c   1.000
_cell.angle_alpha   90.00
_cell.angle_beta   90.00
_cell.angle_gamma   90.00
#
_symmetry.space_group_name_H-M   'P 1'
#
loop_
_entity.id
_entity.type
_entity.pdbx_description
1 polymer ?
#
loop_
_entity_poly.entity_id
_entity_poly.type
_entity_poly.pdbx_seq_one_letter_code
_entity_poly.pdbx_strand_id
1 'polypeptide(L)'
;MADPADPAVLIRYFAAARAATGTEQEWVSPVPATLDDLLTIAVGRHGAALQRVLPRCSYLLDEIAVHDTGVALVAGAAVDVLPPFAGG
;
A
#
# COMPACT_ATOMS: atom_id res chain seq x y z
N MET A 1 14.24 -5.10 -14.22
CA MET A 1 13.99 -3.66 -14.32
C MET A 1 12.59 -3.55 -14.88
N ALA A 2 11.59 -3.19 -14.07
CA ALA A 2 10.21 -3.06 -14.57
C ALA A 2 10.23 -2.05 -15.73
N ASP A 3 9.64 -2.43 -16.86
CA ASP A 3 9.57 -1.55 -18.03
C ASP A 3 8.79 -0.29 -17.62
N PRO A 4 9.23 0.94 -17.96
CA PRO A 4 8.47 2.16 -17.66
C PRO A 4 7.10 2.19 -18.35
N ALA A 5 6.80 1.22 -19.21
CA ALA A 5 5.52 1.02 -19.88
C ALA A 5 4.56 0.07 -19.15
N ASP A 6 5.03 -0.72 -18.16
CA ASP A 6 4.13 -1.64 -17.46
C ASP A 6 3.26 -0.86 -16.46
N PRO A 7 1.93 -0.97 -16.57
CA PRO A 7 1.03 -0.24 -15.69
C PRO A 7 1.27 -0.72 -14.25
N ALA A 8 1.57 0.23 -13.37
CA ALA A 8 1.92 -0.03 -11.98
C ALA A 8 1.24 0.97 -11.05
N VAL A 9 1.08 0.57 -9.78
CA VAL A 9 0.64 1.42 -8.67
C VAL A 9 1.80 1.61 -7.72
N LEU A 10 1.97 2.83 -7.20
CA LEU A 10 2.93 3.11 -6.14
C LEU A 10 2.26 2.89 -4.78
N ILE A 11 2.90 2.16 -3.87
CA ILE A 11 2.49 2.12 -2.47
C ILE A 11 3.58 2.76 -1.61
N ARG A 12 3.19 3.68 -0.72
CA ARG A 12 4.07 4.38 0.22
C ARG A 12 3.71 3.98 1.66
N TYR A 13 4.70 3.54 2.41
CA TYR A 13 4.53 3.07 3.77
C TYR A 13 5.06 4.11 4.76
N PHE A 14 4.27 4.41 5.79
CA PHE A 14 4.64 5.35 6.84
C PHE A 14 4.76 4.66 8.20
N ALA A 15 5.54 5.25 9.10
CA ALA A 15 5.67 4.86 10.51
C ALA A 15 5.80 3.33 10.71
N ALA A 16 4.86 2.71 11.42
CA ALA A 16 4.86 1.27 11.72
C ALA A 16 4.75 0.39 10.46
N ALA A 17 4.11 0.86 9.39
CA ALA A 17 4.05 0.13 8.13
C ALA A 17 5.43 0.09 7.48
N ARG A 18 6.13 1.24 7.42
CA ARG A 18 7.52 1.31 6.93
C ARG A 18 8.45 0.42 7.74
N ALA A 19 8.29 0.40 9.07
CA ALA A 19 9.09 -0.47 9.94
C ALA A 19 8.81 -1.96 9.66
N ALA A 20 7.56 -2.30 9.33
CA ALA A 20 7.16 -3.67 9.01
C ALA A 20 7.60 -4.15 7.62
N THR A 21 7.69 -3.24 6.64
CA THR A 21 8.10 -3.56 5.26
C THR A 21 9.60 -3.37 5.02
N GLY A 22 10.27 -2.57 5.85
CA GLY A 22 11.67 -2.19 5.66
C GLY A 22 11.91 -1.27 4.46
N THR A 23 10.85 -0.84 3.76
CA THR A 23 10.92 0.08 2.62
C THR A 23 9.96 1.25 2.80
N GLU A 24 10.35 2.42 2.28
CA GLU A 24 9.50 3.61 2.28
C GLU A 24 8.42 3.53 1.20
N GLN A 25 8.74 2.95 0.05
CA GLN A 25 7.81 2.81 -1.06
C GLN A 25 8.20 1.67 -1.99
N GLU A 26 7.25 1.14 -2.75
CA GLU A 26 7.50 0.18 -3.81
C GLU A 26 6.46 0.30 -4.93
N TRP A 27 6.83 -0.15 -6.12
CA TRP A 27 5.92 -0.27 -7.26
C TRP A 27 5.34 -1.69 -7.32
N VAL A 28 4.04 -1.77 -7.57
CA VAL A 28 3.32 -3.03 -7.79
C VAL A 28 2.82 -3.07 -9.23
N SER A 29 3.34 -4.04 -9.98
CA SER A 29 2.93 -4.38 -11.34
C SER A 29 2.67 -5.89 -11.42
N PRO A 30 1.63 -6.34 -12.15
CA PRO A 30 0.62 -5.51 -12.82
C PRO A 30 -0.28 -4.76 -11.82
N VAL A 31 -1.02 -3.75 -12.30
CA VAL A 31 -2.00 -3.00 -11.46
C VAL A 31 -3.00 -3.98 -10.84
N PRO A 32 -3.08 -4.05 -9.50
CA PRO A 32 -4.10 -4.83 -8.81
C PRO A 32 -5.49 -4.27 -9.10
N ALA A 33 -6.53 -5.11 -9.11
CA ALA A 33 -7.87 -4.63 -9.43
C ALA A 33 -8.38 -3.67 -8.35
N THR A 34 -8.08 -3.94 -7.08
CA THR A 34 -8.53 -3.15 -5.93
C THR A 34 -7.41 -2.82 -4.92
N LEU A 35 -7.70 -1.89 -4.01
CA LEU A 35 -6.82 -1.62 -2.87
C LEU A 35 -6.62 -2.88 -1.99
N ASP A 36 -7.64 -3.70 -1.80
CA ASP A 36 -7.52 -4.97 -1.04
C ASP A 36 -6.55 -5.96 -1.70
N ASP A 37 -6.61 -6.08 -3.03
CA ASP A 37 -5.66 -6.90 -3.79
C ASP A 37 -4.22 -6.39 -3.63
N LEU A 38 -4.03 -5.06 -3.71
CA LEU A 38 -2.73 -4.43 -3.50
C LEU A 38 -2.17 -4.74 -2.11
N LEU A 39 -2.99 -4.61 -1.07
CA LEU A 39 -2.60 -4.89 0.32
C LEU A 39 -2.29 -6.39 0.52
N THR A 40 -3.05 -7.28 -0.11
CA THR A 40 -2.80 -8.72 -0.09
C THR A 40 -1.44 -9.06 -0.72
N ILE A 41 -1.12 -8.45 -1.86
CA ILE A 41 0.19 -8.60 -2.52
C ILE A 41 1.31 -8.08 -1.60
N ALA A 42 1.13 -6.91 -0.99
CA ALA A 42 2.10 -6.33 -0.06
C ALA A 42 2.34 -7.26 1.15
N VAL A 43 1.28 -7.83 1.73
CA VAL A 43 1.39 -8.83 2.81
C VAL A 43 2.11 -10.08 2.33
N GLY A 44 1.85 -10.56 1.12
CA GLY A 44 2.59 -11.69 0.53
C GLY A 44 4.10 -11.43 0.40
N ARG A 45 4.51 -10.17 0.18
CA ARG A 45 5.92 -9.76 0.06
C ARG A 45 6.61 -9.55 1.42
N HIS A 46 5.93 -8.89 2.36
CA HIS A 46 6.52 -8.44 3.64
C HIS A 46 6.16 -9.34 4.83
N GLY A 47 5.19 -10.23 4.65
CA GLY A 47 4.78 -11.21 5.64
C GLY A 47 3.97 -10.66 6.81
N ALA A 48 3.96 -11.43 7.90
CA ALA A 48 3.03 -11.25 9.01
C ALA A 48 3.22 -9.96 9.82
N ALA A 49 4.37 -9.27 9.70
CA ALA A 49 4.59 -7.99 10.36
C ALA A 49 3.63 -6.93 9.77
N LEU A 50 3.58 -6.82 8.44
CA LEU A 50 2.69 -5.90 7.75
C LEU A 50 1.22 -6.25 8.00
N GLN A 51 0.87 -7.54 7.91
CA GLN A 51 -0.50 -8.03 8.15
C GLN A 51 -1.07 -7.59 9.51
N ARG A 52 -0.24 -7.45 10.55
CA ARG A 52 -0.69 -6.99 11.88
C ARG A 52 -0.91 -5.49 11.96
N VAL A 53 -0.25 -4.71 11.11
CA VAL A 53 -0.30 -3.25 11.09
C VAL A 53 -1.47 -2.75 10.26
N LEU A 54 -1.74 -3.38 9.12
CA LEU A 54 -2.77 -2.95 8.16
C LEU A 54 -4.18 -2.73 8.75
N PRO A 55 -4.73 -3.60 9.64
CA PRO A 55 -6.09 -3.42 10.16
C PRO A 55 -6.32 -2.15 10.98
N ARG A 56 -5.24 -1.46 11.37
CA ARG A 56 -5.30 -0.19 12.12
C ARG A 56 -4.98 1.02 11.25
N CYS A 57 -4.56 0.80 10.00
CA CYS A 57 -4.13 1.86 9.11
C CYS A 57 -5.31 2.55 8.44
N SER A 58 -5.11 3.82 8.12
CA SER A 58 -5.88 4.56 7.14
C SER A 58 -5.15 4.55 5.80
N TYR A 59 -5.91 4.67 4.71
CA TYR A 59 -5.36 4.66 3.36
C TYR A 59 -5.69 5.97 2.64
N LEU A 60 -4.72 6.50 1.90
CA LEU A 60 -4.97 7.55 0.92
C LEU A 60 -4.76 6.98 -0.48
N LEU A 61 -5.67 7.26 -1.41
CA LEU A 61 -5.50 7.02 -2.83
C LEU A 61 -5.36 8.39 -3.51
N ASP A 62 -4.19 8.65 -4.09
CA ASP A 62 -3.84 9.94 -4.69
C ASP A 62 -4.14 11.11 -3.74
N GLU A 63 -3.68 10.98 -2.49
CA GLU A 63 -3.86 11.95 -1.40
C GLU A 63 -5.31 12.09 -0.86
N ILE A 64 -6.25 11.30 -1.37
CA ILE A 64 -7.65 11.27 -0.92
C ILE A 64 -7.90 10.11 0.04
N ALA A 65 -8.46 10.38 1.21
CA ALA A 65 -8.75 9.35 2.19
C ALA A 65 -9.80 8.33 1.70
N VAL A 66 -9.42 7.06 1.70
CA VAL A 66 -10.27 5.94 1.30
C VAL A 66 -10.54 5.07 2.51
N HIS A 67 -11.83 4.77 2.73
CA HIS A 67 -12.30 3.90 3.81
C HIS A 67 -12.70 2.50 3.30
N ASP A 68 -13.06 2.41 2.02
CA ASP A 68 -13.42 1.16 1.35
C ASP A 68 -12.24 0.61 0.56
N THR A 69 -11.70 -0.54 0.99
CA THR A 69 -10.58 -1.20 0.30
C THR A 69 -11.02 -1.90 -0.99
N GLY A 70 -12.32 -1.98 -1.28
CA GLY A 70 -12.85 -2.46 -2.56
C GLY A 70 -12.69 -1.47 -3.73
N VAL A 71 -12.17 -0.26 -3.49
CA VAL A 71 -11.98 0.75 -4.55
C VAL A 71 -11.05 0.22 -5.65
N ALA A 72 -11.43 0.48 -6.90
CA ALA A 72 -10.63 0.11 -8.06
C ALA A 72 -9.36 0.96 -8.14
N LEU A 73 -8.23 0.31 -8.46
CA LEU A 73 -6.97 1.01 -8.70
C LEU A 73 -6.73 1.19 -10.20
N VAL A 74 -6.03 2.28 -10.53
CA VAL A 74 -5.64 2.61 -11.90
C VAL A 74 -4.12 2.71 -12.01
N ALA A 75 -3.59 2.50 -13.21
CA ALA A 75 -2.17 2.68 -13.47
C ALA A 75 -1.73 4.10 -13.12
N GLY A 76 -0.60 4.22 -12.42
CA GLY A 76 -0.04 5.50 -11.98
C GLY A 76 -0.60 6.01 -10.66
N ALA A 77 -1.62 5.36 -10.08
CA ALA A 77 -2.14 5.75 -8.76
C ALA A 77 -1.09 5.56 -7.66
N ALA A 78 -1.18 6.39 -6.63
CA ALA A 78 -0.38 6.29 -5.42
C ALA A 78 -1.25 5.96 -4.20
N VAL A 79 -0.85 4.95 -3.43
CA VAL A 79 -1.52 4.52 -2.21
C VAL A 79 -0.63 4.79 -1.01
N ASP A 80 -1.11 5.57 -0.05
CA ASP A 80 -0.42 5.80 1.22
C ASP A 80 -1.00 4.93 2.32
N VAL A 81 -0.14 4.19 3.01
CA VAL A 81 -0.50 3.41 4.19
C VAL A 81 -0.08 4.18 5.42
N LEU A 82 -1.07 4.69 6.16
CA LEU A 82 -0.90 5.54 7.33
C LEU A 82 -1.37 4.80 8.59
N PRO A 83 -0.46 4.15 9.34
CA PRO A 83 -0.79 3.66 10.66
C PRO A 83 -1.25 4.80 11.58
N PRO A 84 -2.05 4.49 12.61
CA PRO A 84 -2.40 5.49 13.59
C PRO A 84 -1.11 5.94 14.27
N PHE A 85 -0.97 7.24 14.51
CA PHE A 85 0.17 7.76 15.25
C PHE A 85 0.26 7.04 16.60
N ALA A 86 1.28 6.21 16.77
CA ALA A 86 1.65 5.65 18.06
C ALA A 86 2.41 6.73 18.84
N GLY A 87 1.72 7.84 19.15
CA GLY A 87 2.21 8.82 20.10
C GLY A 87 2.11 8.22 21.50
N GLY A 88 3.25 7.73 22.00
CA GLY A 88 3.49 7.50 23.41
C GLY A 88 4.21 8.71 24.01
#